data_AF-A0A164BUW2-F1
#
_entry.id   AF-A0A164BUW2-F1
#
_cell.length_a   1.000
_cell.length_b   1.000
_cell.length_c   1.000
_cell.angle_alpha   90.00
_cell.angle_beta   90.00
_cell.angle_gamma   90.00
#
_symmetry.space_group_name_H-M   'P 1'
#
loop_
_entity.id
_entity.type
_entity.pdbx_description
1 polymer ?
#
loop_
_entity_poly.entity_id
_entity_poly.type
_entity_poly.pdbx_seq_one_letter_code
_entity_poly.pdbx_strand_id
1 'polypeptide(L)'
;MDPLTLLAGPFIAQMNLGAPGMIETSSMGGEGEFLQRSQPIQQLTLMRTIYRGDCPGESVRPISGMSFLASLPPAGNQRIVIRNRRTGGYTNREYDSGRRRSERFSISLGDRHHGSFLSVTPGENEFRWSVTKAGNADGPTKGNAMLMVTIKDRERYRNFRSIDEDAYCPGEEYSSSRTPIGQCSSGYFKVKRQGICPNGSKIDLGTQIVYRRYRSW
;
A
#
# COMPACT_ATOMS: atom_id res chain seq x y z
N MET A 1 58.97 -42.70 -23.14
CA MET A 1 58.38 -43.97 -22.66
C MET A 1 58.01 -43.75 -21.20
N ASP A 2 56.72 -43.66 -20.92
CA ASP A 2 56.15 -43.81 -19.56
C ASP A 2 56.14 -45.30 -19.19
N PRO A 3 56.22 -45.70 -17.89
CA PRO A 3 54.99 -45.75 -17.08
C PRO A 3 55.10 -45.57 -15.54
N LEU A 4 54.08 -44.90 -14.98
CA LEU A 4 53.18 -45.28 -13.88
C LEU A 4 53.70 -45.76 -12.47
N THR A 5 53.29 -44.95 -11.48
CA THR A 5 52.55 -45.25 -10.22
C THR A 5 53.21 -45.71 -8.90
N LEU A 6 52.87 -44.90 -7.87
CA LEU A 6 52.35 -45.21 -6.51
C LEU A 6 53.29 -45.72 -5.41
N LEU A 7 53.42 -44.93 -4.32
CA LEU A 7 52.95 -45.22 -2.94
C LEU A 7 53.46 -44.10 -1.99
N ALA A 8 52.56 -43.29 -1.42
CA ALA A 8 52.04 -43.37 -0.04
C ALA A 8 52.90 -42.61 1.00
N GLY A 9 52.41 -41.45 1.45
CA GLY A 9 52.87 -40.74 2.64
C GLY A 9 51.67 -40.39 3.55
N PRO A 10 51.80 -40.45 4.88
CA PRO A 10 50.67 -40.52 5.79
C PRO A 10 50.00 -39.16 6.06
N PHE A 11 48.70 -39.24 6.30
CA PHE A 11 47.86 -38.23 6.93
C PHE A 11 48.45 -37.78 8.28
N ILE A 12 48.71 -36.47 8.42
CA ILE A 12 48.62 -35.79 9.72
C ILE A 12 47.64 -34.64 9.55
N ALA A 13 46.49 -34.78 10.20
CA ALA A 13 45.51 -33.74 10.38
C ALA A 13 46.05 -32.71 11.38
N GLN A 14 46.23 -31.47 10.95
CA GLN A 14 46.24 -30.32 11.84
C GLN A 14 44.90 -29.61 11.72
N MET A 15 44.00 -29.91 12.66
CA MET A 15 42.82 -29.11 12.93
C MET A 15 43.27 -27.77 13.54
N ASN A 16 43.31 -26.71 12.74
CA ASN A 16 43.26 -25.36 13.29
C ASN A 16 41.80 -25.05 13.66
N LEU A 17 41.54 -25.03 14.97
CA LEU A 17 40.39 -24.37 15.57
C LEU A 17 40.50 -22.87 15.28
N GLY A 18 39.70 -22.36 14.35
CA GLY A 18 39.60 -20.95 14.03
C GLY A 18 38.18 -20.58 13.65
N ALA A 19 37.50 -19.92 14.58
CA ALA A 19 36.27 -19.12 14.46
C ALA A 19 35.01 -19.80 13.87
N PRO A 20 33.83 -19.66 14.51
CA PRO A 20 32.58 -20.09 13.91
C PRO A 20 32.41 -19.32 12.60
N GLY A 21 32.36 -20.06 11.50
CA GLY A 21 32.11 -19.50 10.19
C GLY A 21 30.92 -18.57 10.27
N MET A 22 31.17 -17.29 10.03
CA MET A 22 30.14 -16.47 9.42
C MET A 22 29.82 -17.19 8.12
N ILE A 23 28.74 -17.97 8.13
CA ILE A 23 28.01 -18.28 6.92
C ILE A 23 27.65 -16.89 6.41
N GLU A 24 28.46 -16.38 5.47
CA GLU A 24 28.01 -15.37 4.54
C GLU A 24 26.77 -15.97 3.91
N THR A 25 25.61 -15.64 4.47
CA THR A 25 24.36 -15.61 3.74
C THR A 25 24.53 -14.53 2.69
N SER A 26 25.32 -14.84 1.67
CA SER A 26 25.24 -14.22 0.37
C SER A 26 23.77 -14.31 -0.02
N SER A 27 23.08 -13.18 0.09
CA SER A 27 21.71 -13.03 -0.34
C SER A 27 21.66 -13.27 -1.85
N MET A 28 21.58 -14.53 -2.24
CA MET A 28 20.89 -14.88 -3.48
C MET A 28 19.47 -14.38 -3.26
N GLY A 29 19.16 -13.22 -3.86
CA GLY A 29 17.83 -12.61 -3.76
C GLY A 29 16.79 -13.68 -4.06
N GLY A 30 15.91 -13.91 -3.11
CA GLY A 30 14.86 -14.89 -3.23
C GLY A 30 14.00 -14.55 -4.44
N GLU A 31 13.54 -15.58 -5.11
CA GLU A 31 12.70 -15.46 -6.28
C GLU A 31 11.40 -14.70 -5.94
N GLY A 32 11.04 -13.69 -6.74
CA GLY A 32 9.74 -13.02 -6.63
C GLY A 32 9.52 -12.25 -5.32
N GLU A 33 10.30 -11.19 -5.09
CA GLU A 33 10.27 -10.42 -3.85
C GLU A 33 9.48 -9.11 -3.98
N PHE A 34 8.65 -8.83 -2.97
CA PHE A 34 8.11 -7.50 -2.76
C PHE A 34 9.18 -6.61 -2.11
N LEU A 35 9.36 -5.42 -2.65
CA LEU A 35 10.31 -4.44 -2.13
C LEU A 35 9.58 -3.22 -1.57
N GLN A 36 9.90 -2.84 -0.34
CA GLN A 36 9.53 -1.55 0.25
C GLN A 36 10.80 -0.73 0.50
N ARG A 37 10.87 0.49 -0.07
CA ARG A 37 12.09 1.34 0.02
C ARG A 37 13.38 0.61 -0.43
N SER A 38 13.26 -0.25 -1.44
CA SER A 38 14.35 -1.07 -1.99
C SER A 38 14.83 -2.22 -1.09
N GLN A 39 14.13 -2.52 0.01
CA GLN A 39 14.42 -3.67 0.86
C GLN A 39 13.37 -4.76 0.66
N PRO A 40 13.77 -6.04 0.57
CA PRO A 40 12.83 -7.14 0.46
C PRO A 40 11.97 -7.24 1.72
N ILE A 41 10.68 -7.51 1.52
CA ILE A 41 9.71 -7.71 2.58
C ILE A 41 8.93 -8.99 2.35
N GLN A 42 8.64 -9.69 3.46
CA GLN A 42 7.71 -10.82 3.48
C GLN A 42 6.43 -10.47 4.25
N GLN A 43 6.46 -9.37 5.00
CA GLN A 43 5.34 -8.87 5.79
C GLN A 43 5.11 -7.39 5.51
N LEU A 44 3.84 -7.01 5.42
CA LEU A 44 3.37 -5.65 5.26
C LEU A 44 2.35 -5.31 6.36
N THR A 45 2.49 -4.17 7.01
CA THR A 45 1.50 -3.69 7.98
C THR A 45 0.72 -2.51 7.40
N LEU A 46 -0.58 -2.69 7.20
CA LEU A 46 -1.50 -1.65 6.79
C LEU A 46 -2.13 -0.97 8.00
N MET A 47 -2.16 0.36 8.00
CA MET A 47 -2.79 1.13 9.07
C MET A 47 -4.27 1.33 8.74
N ARG A 48 -5.14 0.79 9.59
CA ARG A 48 -6.57 1.06 9.56
C ARG A 48 -6.91 2.08 10.64
N THR A 49 -7.45 3.21 10.21
CA THR A 49 -7.97 4.22 11.13
C THR A 49 -9.44 3.95 11.38
N ILE A 50 -9.78 3.72 12.64
CA ILE A 50 -11.16 3.55 13.09
C ILE A 50 -11.62 4.89 13.65
N TYR A 51 -12.64 5.47 13.04
CA TYR A 51 -13.20 6.74 13.46
C TYR A 51 -14.39 6.54 14.39
N ARG A 52 -14.37 7.29 15.49
CA ARG A 52 -15.44 7.37 16.50
C ARG A 52 -15.98 8.81 16.55
N GLY A 53 -17.09 9.02 17.25
CA GLY A 53 -17.70 10.33 17.42
C GLY A 53 -18.81 10.58 16.42
N ASP A 54 -18.89 11.81 15.91
CA ASP A 54 -20.01 12.25 15.09
C ASP A 54 -20.06 11.47 13.77
N CYS A 55 -18.93 11.24 13.09
CA CYS A 55 -18.84 10.44 11.86
C CYS A 55 -18.07 9.14 12.07
N PRO A 56 -18.71 8.07 12.58
CA PRO A 56 -18.06 6.78 12.71
C PRO A 56 -17.79 6.15 11.35
N GLY A 57 -16.72 5.36 11.27
CA GLY A 57 -16.36 4.65 10.05
C GLY A 57 -14.91 4.19 10.04
N GLU A 58 -14.48 3.59 8.94
CA GLU A 58 -13.12 3.06 8.79
C GLU A 58 -12.44 3.64 7.56
N SER A 59 -11.14 3.89 7.66
CA SER A 59 -10.32 4.17 6.47
C SER A 59 -9.01 3.41 6.56
N VAL A 60 -8.60 2.80 5.46
CA VAL A 60 -7.30 2.16 5.34
C VAL A 60 -6.46 2.98 4.39
N ARG A 61 -5.26 3.38 4.81
CA ARG A 61 -4.36 4.11 3.91
C ARG A 61 -3.58 3.11 3.04
N PRO A 62 -3.65 3.23 1.69
CA PRO A 62 -2.79 2.44 0.82
C PRO A 62 -1.30 2.71 1.08
N ILE A 63 -0.47 1.70 0.90
CA ILE A 63 0.99 1.85 0.91
C ILE A 63 1.44 2.05 -0.52
N SER A 64 2.04 3.21 -0.79
CA SER A 64 2.62 3.55 -2.09
C SER A 64 4.13 3.27 -2.13
N GLY A 65 4.68 3.25 -3.34
CA GLY A 65 6.12 3.11 -3.55
C GLY A 65 6.64 1.68 -3.40
N MET A 66 5.74 0.70 -3.45
CA MET A 66 6.09 -0.73 -3.52
C MET A 66 6.67 -1.03 -4.89
N SER A 67 7.60 -1.96 -4.97
CA SER A 67 8.11 -2.49 -6.24
C SER A 67 8.31 -3.99 -6.11
N PHE A 68 8.61 -4.66 -7.22
CA PHE A 68 8.83 -6.10 -7.25
C PHE A 68 10.16 -6.42 -7.91
N LEU A 69 10.83 -7.45 -7.43
CA LEU A 69 12.06 -8.00 -7.98
C LEU A 69 11.79 -9.39 -8.52
N ALA A 70 11.89 -9.53 -9.85
CA ALA A 70 11.94 -10.83 -10.50
C ALA A 70 13.38 -11.35 -10.50
N SER A 71 13.54 -12.67 -10.61
CA SER A 71 14.81 -13.40 -10.57
C SER A 71 15.80 -13.05 -11.69
N LEU A 72 15.36 -12.37 -12.75
CA LEU A 72 16.22 -11.97 -13.86
C LEU A 72 16.42 -10.44 -13.90
N PRO A 73 17.64 -9.96 -14.23
CA PRO A 73 17.84 -8.56 -14.53
C PRO A 73 17.00 -8.19 -15.75
N PRO A 74 16.20 -7.12 -15.67
CA PRO A 74 15.26 -6.85 -16.72
C PRO A 74 15.95 -6.36 -17.99
N ALA A 75 15.53 -6.91 -19.12
CA ALA A 75 15.81 -6.33 -20.42
C ALA A 75 14.82 -5.17 -20.69
N GLY A 76 15.17 -4.27 -21.61
CA GLY A 76 14.29 -3.17 -21.99
C GLY A 76 12.90 -3.64 -22.43
N ASN A 77 11.86 -2.87 -22.08
CA ASN A 77 10.45 -3.12 -22.42
C ASN A 77 9.82 -4.37 -21.78
N GLN A 78 10.44 -4.96 -20.75
CA GLN A 78 9.85 -6.07 -20.02
C GLN A 78 8.74 -5.58 -19.08
N ARG A 79 7.80 -6.47 -18.76
CA ARG A 79 6.75 -6.14 -17.78
C ARG A 79 6.48 -7.31 -16.84
N ILE A 80 6.33 -7.02 -15.55
CA ILE A 80 5.86 -7.97 -14.55
C ILE A 80 4.37 -7.83 -14.33
N VAL A 81 3.67 -8.96 -14.47
CA VAL A 81 2.29 -9.09 -14.04
C VAL A 81 2.29 -9.85 -12.73
N ILE A 82 1.74 -9.26 -11.68
CA ILE A 82 1.58 -9.89 -10.36
C ILE A 82 0.09 -9.96 -10.08
N ARG A 83 -0.46 -11.14 -9.84
CA ARG A 83 -1.88 -11.36 -9.58
C ARG A 83 -2.08 -12.04 -8.23
N ASN A 84 -2.81 -11.39 -7.34
CA ASN A 84 -3.27 -11.98 -6.09
C ASN A 84 -4.30 -13.06 -6.39
N ARG A 85 -4.05 -14.29 -5.91
CA ARG A 85 -4.94 -15.43 -6.15
C ARG A 85 -6.25 -15.34 -5.36
N ARG A 86 -6.23 -14.65 -4.22
CA ARG A 86 -7.38 -14.54 -3.32
C ARG A 86 -8.33 -13.42 -3.73
N THR A 87 -7.80 -12.25 -4.08
CA THR A 87 -8.61 -11.06 -4.42
C THR A 87 -8.84 -10.90 -5.92
N GLY A 88 -8.08 -11.62 -6.75
CA GLY A 88 -8.06 -11.41 -8.20
C GLY A 88 -7.40 -10.09 -8.64
N GLY A 89 -7.03 -9.22 -7.69
CA GLY A 89 -6.30 -7.99 -7.93
C GLY A 89 -4.97 -8.25 -8.61
N TYR A 90 -4.58 -7.40 -9.55
CA TYR A 90 -3.31 -7.56 -10.24
C TYR A 90 -2.64 -6.22 -10.49
N THR A 91 -1.36 -6.27 -10.80
CA THR A 91 -0.60 -5.13 -11.29
C THR A 91 0.25 -5.55 -12.48
N ASN A 92 0.39 -4.67 -13.46
CA ASN A 92 1.21 -4.87 -14.65
C ASN A 92 2.21 -3.71 -14.75
N ARG A 93 3.44 -3.93 -14.25
CA ARG A 93 4.46 -2.89 -14.09
C ARG A 93 5.59 -3.08 -15.07
N GLU A 94 6.08 -1.97 -15.60
CA GLU A 94 7.23 -2.02 -16.49
C GLU A 94 8.53 -2.31 -15.73
N TYR A 95 9.42 -2.95 -16.45
CA TYR A 95 10.83 -3.03 -16.15
C TYR A 95 11.58 -2.29 -17.26
N ASP A 96 11.97 -1.07 -16.96
CA ASP A 96 12.75 -0.25 -17.88
C ASP A 96 14.23 -0.68 -17.87
N SER A 97 14.89 -0.52 -19.00
CA SER A 97 16.31 -0.83 -19.18
C SER A 97 17.16 -0.13 -18.11
N GLY A 98 18.04 -0.88 -17.44
CA GLY A 98 18.93 -0.38 -16.38
C GLY A 98 18.30 -0.31 -14.98
N ARG A 99 17.02 -0.62 -14.81
CA ARG A 99 16.43 -0.81 -13.47
C ARG A 99 16.61 -2.27 -13.06
N ARG A 100 16.67 -2.58 -11.77
CA ARG A 100 16.63 -3.98 -11.29
C ARG A 100 15.26 -4.41 -10.80
N ARG A 101 14.33 -3.46 -10.66
CA ARG A 101 13.02 -3.63 -10.03
C ARG A 101 11.93 -3.00 -10.87
N SER A 102 10.70 -3.45 -10.66
CA SER A 102 9.54 -2.95 -11.38
C SER A 102 9.32 -1.45 -11.13
N GLU A 103 8.55 -0.81 -12.01
CA GLU A 103 7.87 0.42 -11.67
C GLU A 103 7.11 0.29 -10.35
N ARG A 104 7.01 1.42 -9.65
CA ARG A 104 6.36 1.47 -8.35
C ARG A 104 4.86 1.29 -8.50
N PHE A 105 4.26 0.62 -7.52
CA PHE A 105 2.82 0.47 -7.39
C PHE A 105 2.39 0.69 -5.94
N SER A 106 1.08 0.65 -5.74
CA SER A 106 0.47 0.80 -4.42
C SER A 106 -0.23 -0.51 -4.02
N ILE A 107 -0.21 -0.82 -2.73
CA ILE A 107 -0.95 -1.93 -2.13
C ILE A 107 -2.06 -1.35 -1.26
N SER A 108 -3.28 -1.89 -1.39
CA SER A 108 -4.45 -1.46 -0.62
C SER A 108 -5.26 -2.67 -0.14
N LEU A 109 -5.97 -2.52 0.98
CA LEU A 109 -6.96 -3.52 1.37
C LEU A 109 -8.14 -3.49 0.39
N GLY A 110 -8.60 -4.68 -0.01
CA GLY A 110 -9.76 -4.83 -0.86
C GLY A 110 -9.84 -6.20 -1.52
N ASP A 111 -11.02 -6.52 -2.05
CA ASP A 111 -11.36 -7.75 -2.74
C ASP A 111 -11.60 -7.55 -4.25
N ARG A 112 -11.46 -6.31 -4.75
CA ARG A 112 -11.69 -5.93 -6.15
C ARG A 112 -10.50 -5.17 -6.72
N HIS A 113 -10.27 -5.32 -8.01
CA HIS A 113 -9.25 -4.61 -8.77
C HIS A 113 -9.72 -3.19 -9.11
N HIS A 114 -8.96 -2.18 -8.71
CA HIS A 114 -9.18 -0.79 -9.12
C HIS A 114 -7.85 -0.14 -9.51
N GLY A 115 -7.72 0.29 -10.77
CA GLY A 115 -6.56 1.06 -11.25
C GLY A 115 -5.21 0.34 -11.11
N SER A 116 -4.25 1.00 -10.46
CA SER A 116 -2.87 0.53 -10.30
C SER A 116 -2.59 -0.14 -8.94
N PHE A 117 -3.64 -0.38 -8.15
CA PHE A 117 -3.52 -0.95 -6.82
C PHE A 117 -3.50 -2.47 -6.86
N LEU A 118 -2.53 -3.05 -6.18
CA LEU A 118 -2.53 -4.48 -5.89
C LEU A 118 -3.36 -4.72 -4.62
N SER A 119 -4.59 -5.17 -4.81
CA SER A 119 -5.54 -5.43 -3.72
C SER A 119 -5.14 -6.65 -2.89
N VAL A 120 -5.15 -6.50 -1.57
CA VAL A 120 -4.79 -7.57 -0.61
C VAL A 120 -5.84 -7.68 0.49
N THR A 121 -5.85 -8.82 1.17
CA THR A 121 -6.66 -9.08 2.38
C THR A 121 -5.77 -9.36 3.57
N PRO A 122 -6.26 -9.25 4.82
CA PRO A 122 -5.48 -9.65 6.00
C PRO A 122 -5.08 -11.13 5.96
N GLY A 123 -3.91 -11.40 6.53
CA GLY A 123 -3.27 -12.72 6.53
C GLY A 123 -2.40 -12.94 5.30
N GLU A 124 -2.20 -14.21 4.95
CA GLU A 124 -1.37 -14.61 3.83
C GLU A 124 -2.05 -14.30 2.49
N ASN A 125 -1.31 -13.63 1.62
CA ASN A 125 -1.69 -13.41 0.24
C ASN A 125 -0.70 -14.15 -0.66
N GLU A 126 -1.21 -15.09 -1.43
CA GLU A 126 -0.45 -15.79 -2.46
C GLU A 126 -0.63 -15.07 -3.80
N PHE A 127 0.48 -14.82 -4.49
CA PHE A 127 0.52 -14.16 -5.78
C PHE A 127 1.13 -15.08 -6.82
N ARG A 128 0.54 -15.11 -8.01
CA ARG A 128 1.21 -15.60 -9.21
C ARG A 128 1.83 -14.42 -9.92
N TRP A 129 3.08 -14.55 -10.35
CA TRP A 129 3.73 -13.54 -11.14
C TRP A 129 4.27 -14.11 -12.45
N SER A 130 4.35 -13.27 -13.48
CA SER A 130 5.01 -13.58 -14.73
C SER A 130 5.67 -12.36 -15.36
N VAL A 131 6.79 -12.58 -16.03
CA VAL A 131 7.48 -11.60 -16.86
C VAL A 131 7.04 -11.81 -18.30
N THR A 132 6.55 -10.73 -18.92
CA THR A 132 6.19 -10.70 -20.34
C THR A 132 7.30 -10.02 -21.13
N LYS A 133 7.46 -10.42 -22.41
CA LYS A 133 8.55 -9.98 -23.29
C LYS A 133 9.94 -10.29 -22.73
N ALA A 134 10.07 -11.40 -22.00
CA ALA A 134 11.34 -11.88 -21.47
C ALA A 134 12.30 -12.13 -22.65
N GLY A 135 13.46 -11.47 -22.63
CA GLY A 135 14.48 -11.59 -23.67
C GLY A 135 15.50 -12.68 -23.40
N ASN A 136 15.38 -13.36 -22.26
CA ASN A 136 16.33 -14.37 -21.79
C ASN A 136 15.60 -15.69 -21.57
N ALA A 137 16.07 -16.76 -22.20
CA ALA A 137 15.42 -18.07 -22.18
C ALA A 137 15.73 -18.88 -20.90
N ASP A 138 16.80 -18.52 -20.20
CA ASP A 138 17.43 -19.38 -19.18
C ASP A 138 16.98 -19.09 -17.73
N GLY A 139 15.98 -18.24 -17.51
CA GLY A 139 15.49 -17.95 -16.15
C GLY A 139 13.97 -18.03 -15.99
N PRO A 140 13.48 -18.06 -14.74
CA PRO A 140 12.06 -18.23 -14.48
C PRO A 140 11.27 -17.00 -14.97
N THR A 141 10.42 -17.20 -15.98
CA THR A 141 9.52 -16.17 -16.50
C THR A 141 8.18 -16.12 -15.76
N LYS A 142 7.99 -17.00 -14.78
CA LYS A 142 6.81 -17.09 -13.93
C LYS A 142 7.17 -17.72 -12.59
N GLY A 143 6.39 -17.39 -11.57
CA GLY A 143 6.57 -17.98 -10.24
C GLY A 143 5.41 -17.63 -9.31
N ASN A 144 5.58 -17.99 -8.06
CA ASN A 144 4.70 -17.59 -6.98
C ASN A 144 5.44 -16.65 -6.03
N ALA A 145 4.69 -15.82 -5.31
CA ALA A 145 5.21 -14.97 -4.25
C ALA A 145 4.20 -14.95 -3.10
N MET A 146 4.67 -14.68 -1.89
CA MET A 146 3.83 -14.55 -0.70
C MET A 146 4.07 -13.21 -0.02
N LEU A 147 2.99 -12.64 0.51
CA LEU A 147 3.07 -11.46 1.38
C LEU A 147 2.09 -11.64 2.54
N MET A 148 2.61 -11.65 3.76
CA MET A 148 1.80 -11.60 4.98
C MET A 148 1.33 -10.16 5.19
N VAL A 149 0.01 -9.94 5.25
CA VAL A 149 -0.57 -8.62 5.48
C VAL A 149 -1.18 -8.58 6.87
N THR A 150 -0.65 -7.69 7.69
CA THR A 150 -1.15 -7.40 9.04
C THR A 150 -1.87 -6.06 9.06
N ILE A 151 -2.91 -5.94 9.88
CA ILE A 151 -3.57 -4.66 10.13
C ILE A 151 -3.13 -4.15 11.49
N LYS A 152 -2.73 -2.88 11.54
CA LYS A 152 -2.61 -2.14 12.79
C LYS A 152 -3.75 -1.13 12.87
N ASP A 153 -4.56 -1.28 13.91
CA ASP A 153 -5.66 -0.37 14.16
C ASP A 153 -5.17 0.87 14.93
N ARG A 154 -5.73 2.01 14.56
CA ARG A 154 -5.56 3.27 15.27
C ARG A 154 -6.91 3.95 15.38
N GLU A 155 -7.30 4.30 16.59
CA GLU A 155 -8.51 5.08 16.79
C GLU A 155 -8.26 6.57 16.58
N ARG A 156 -9.25 7.25 16.00
CA ARG A 156 -9.33 8.70 15.94
C ARG A 156 -10.76 9.15 16.21
N TYR A 157 -10.90 10.24 16.94
CA TYR A 157 -12.18 10.90 17.07
C TYR A 157 -12.41 11.84 15.87
N ARG A 158 -13.57 11.73 15.24
CA ARG A 158 -14.06 12.67 14.22
C ARG A 158 -15.23 13.42 14.81
N ASN A 159 -15.10 14.74 14.82
CA ASN A 159 -16.21 15.65 15.07
C ASN A 159 -16.38 16.58 13.88
N PHE A 160 -17.57 17.15 13.75
CA PHE A 160 -17.83 18.04 12.62
C PHE A 160 -17.03 19.36 12.68
N ARG A 161 -16.49 19.77 13.84
CA ARG A 161 -15.51 20.89 13.90
C ARG A 161 -14.22 20.63 13.12
N SER A 162 -13.90 19.37 12.81
CA SER A 162 -12.68 18.95 12.09
C SER A 162 -12.94 18.48 10.65
N ILE A 163 -14.22 18.47 10.26
CA ILE A 163 -14.67 18.16 8.90
C ILE A 163 -15.09 19.51 8.31
N ASP A 164 -14.75 19.78 7.05
CA ASP A 164 -15.26 20.98 6.37
C ASP A 164 -16.77 20.86 6.27
N GLU A 165 -17.48 21.49 7.21
CA GLU A 165 -18.93 21.48 7.25
C GLU A 165 -19.48 22.38 6.15
N ASP A 166 -20.27 21.77 5.29
CA ASP A 166 -21.12 22.40 4.29
C ASP A 166 -22.32 23.10 4.98
N ALA A 167 -22.03 24.11 5.82
CA ALA A 167 -23.05 24.94 6.45
C ALA A 167 -23.45 26.08 5.50
N TYR A 168 -24.73 26.08 5.10
CA TYR A 168 -25.30 27.06 4.17
C TYR A 168 -26.40 27.91 4.83
N CYS A 169 -26.82 28.98 4.17
CA CYS A 169 -27.94 29.78 4.63
C CYS A 169 -29.24 28.95 4.70
N PRO A 170 -30.12 29.21 5.69
CA PRO A 170 -31.39 28.50 5.84
C PRO A 170 -32.23 28.53 4.56
N GLY A 171 -32.80 27.39 4.16
CA GLY A 171 -33.63 27.26 2.96
C GLY A 171 -32.87 26.98 1.66
N GLU A 172 -31.53 26.99 1.67
CA GLU A 172 -30.69 26.76 0.49
C GLU A 172 -30.04 25.36 0.45
N GLU A 173 -30.49 24.44 1.31
CA GLU A 173 -29.93 23.09 1.50
C GLU A 173 -29.82 22.26 0.20
N TYR A 174 -30.70 22.54 -0.78
CA TYR A 174 -30.77 21.87 -2.07
C TYR A 174 -30.57 22.83 -3.27
N SER A 175 -30.19 24.08 -3.00
CA SER A 175 -29.93 25.06 -4.07
C SER A 175 -28.56 24.85 -4.69
N SER A 176 -28.48 24.91 -6.01
CA SER A 176 -27.22 24.94 -6.75
C SER A 176 -26.43 26.24 -6.55
N SER A 177 -27.09 27.30 -6.06
CA SER A 177 -26.52 28.62 -5.76
C SER A 177 -26.47 28.91 -4.26
N ARG A 178 -26.18 27.87 -3.46
CA ARG A 178 -26.16 27.94 -2.00
C ARG A 178 -25.03 28.83 -1.46
N THR A 179 -25.40 29.71 -0.54
CA THR A 179 -24.52 30.71 0.07
C THR A 179 -23.90 30.12 1.34
N PRO A 180 -22.56 30.10 1.48
CA PRO A 180 -21.92 29.66 2.70
C PRO A 180 -22.43 30.44 3.90
N ILE A 181 -22.56 29.81 5.07
CA ILE A 181 -23.14 30.44 6.27
C ILE A 181 -22.41 31.74 6.69
N GLY A 182 -21.14 31.88 6.31
CA GLY A 182 -20.33 33.09 6.48
C GLY A 182 -20.70 34.26 5.56
N GLN A 183 -21.64 34.09 4.64
CA GLN A 183 -22.08 35.10 3.66
C GLN A 183 -23.58 35.42 3.75
N CYS A 184 -24.32 34.81 4.70
CA CYS A 184 -25.72 35.15 4.93
C CYS A 184 -25.89 36.61 5.40
N SER A 185 -27.02 37.22 5.02
CA SER A 185 -27.48 38.53 5.50
C SER A 185 -27.57 38.57 7.03
N SER A 186 -27.37 39.74 7.64
CA SER A 186 -27.38 39.93 9.11
C SER A 186 -28.70 39.47 9.75
N GLY A 187 -28.63 38.79 10.90
CA GLY A 187 -29.82 38.31 11.61
C GLY A 187 -29.55 37.26 12.68
N TYR A 188 -30.65 36.79 13.29
CA TYR A 188 -30.71 35.61 14.16
C TYR A 188 -31.19 34.43 13.34
N PHE A 189 -30.38 33.38 13.25
CA PHE A 189 -30.76 32.19 12.50
C PHE A 189 -30.66 30.97 13.41
N LYS A 190 -31.79 30.25 13.56
CA LYS A 190 -31.79 28.87 14.04
C LYS A 190 -31.51 27.99 12.84
N VAL A 191 -30.26 27.54 12.71
CA VAL A 191 -29.83 26.71 11.59
C VAL A 191 -29.79 25.28 12.05
N LYS A 192 -30.59 24.41 11.43
CA LYS A 192 -30.42 22.97 11.56
C LYS A 192 -29.10 22.62 10.89
N ARG A 193 -28.20 22.02 11.64
CA ARG A 193 -26.90 21.62 11.12
C ARG A 193 -26.97 20.17 10.70
N GLN A 194 -26.65 19.91 9.45
CA GLN A 194 -26.41 18.58 8.96
C GLN A 194 -24.95 18.46 8.63
N GLY A 195 -24.33 17.39 9.12
CA GLY A 195 -22.99 17.04 8.75
C GLY A 195 -23.01 15.91 7.72
N ILE A 196 -22.18 16.01 6.67
CA ILE A 196 -22.01 14.96 5.67
C ILE A 196 -20.70 14.23 5.95
N CYS A 197 -20.78 12.94 6.27
CA CYS A 197 -19.60 12.11 6.47
C CYS A 197 -18.94 11.73 5.14
N PRO A 198 -17.66 11.31 5.11
CA PRO A 198 -16.95 10.96 3.88
C PRO A 198 -17.58 9.83 3.04
N ASN A 199 -18.42 8.99 3.64
CA ASN A 199 -19.19 7.94 2.96
C ASN A 199 -20.53 8.45 2.37
N GLY A 200 -20.83 9.75 2.51
CA GLY A 200 -22.07 10.39 2.07
C GLY A 200 -23.22 10.32 3.08
N SER A 201 -23.07 9.65 4.23
CA SER A 201 -24.13 9.61 5.24
C SER A 201 -24.33 10.98 5.89
N LYS A 202 -25.59 11.38 6.08
CA LYS A 202 -25.96 12.62 6.75
C LYS A 202 -26.23 12.38 8.23
N ILE A 203 -25.79 13.31 9.07
CA ILE A 203 -25.99 13.27 10.53
C ILE A 203 -26.56 14.60 10.99
N ASP A 204 -27.62 14.54 11.79
CA ASP A 204 -28.24 15.72 12.38
C ASP A 204 -27.41 16.16 13.60
N LEU A 205 -26.91 17.39 13.57
CA LEU A 205 -26.11 18.01 14.62
C LEU A 205 -26.92 18.94 15.52
N GLY A 206 -28.25 18.85 15.40
CA GLY A 206 -29.17 19.70 16.09
C GLY A 206 -29.20 21.10 15.51
N THR A 207 -29.70 22.03 16.31
CA THR A 207 -29.92 23.41 15.89
C THR A 207 -28.89 24.31 16.55
N GLN A 208 -28.12 25.06 15.76
CA GLN A 208 -27.26 26.12 16.27
C GLN A 208 -27.92 27.47 16.05
N ILE A 209 -27.81 28.35 17.05
CA ILE A 209 -28.20 29.74 16.90
C ILE A 209 -26.97 30.52 16.43
N VAL A 210 -27.05 31.08 15.22
CA VAL A 210 -26.02 31.96 14.67
C VAL A 210 -26.44 33.40 14.90
N TYR A 211 -25.55 34.17 15.54
CA TYR A 211 -25.72 35.59 15.81
C TYR A 211 -24.74 36.37 14.95
N ARG A 212 -25.22 37.18 14.01
CA ARG A 212 -24.35 38.08 13.25
C ARG A 212 -24.74 39.54 13.49
N ARG A 213 -23.89 40.27 14.22
CA ARG A 213 -23.97 41.73 14.35
C ARG A 213 -23.31 42.38 13.13
N TYR A 214 -23.82 43.54 12.72
CA TYR A 214 -23.17 44.42 11.76
C TYR A 214 -21.70 44.61 12.15
N ARG A 215 -20.76 44.33 11.23
CA ARG A 215 -19.45 44.97 11.27
C ARG A 215 -19.64 46.33 10.61
N SER A 216 -19.94 47.35 11.41
CA SER A 216 -19.67 48.72 11.00
C SER A 216 -18.15 48.85 10.87
N TRP A 217 -17.68 49.12 9.66
CA TRP A 217 -16.33 49.65 9.45
C TRP A 217 -16.28 51.09 9.94
#